data_AF-A0A662KSJ2-F1
#
_entry.id   AF-A0A662KSJ2-F1
#
_cell.length_a   1.000
_cell.length_b   1.000
_cell.length_c   1.000
_cell.angle_alpha   90.00
_cell.angle_beta   90.00
_cell.angle_gamma   90.00
#
_symmetry.space_group_name_H-M   'P 1'
#
loop_
_entity.id
_entity.type
_entity.pdbx_description
1 polymer ?
#
loop_
_entity_poly.entity_id
_entity_poly.type
_entity_poly.pdbx_seq_one_letter_code
_entity_poly.pdbx_strand_id
1 'polypeptide(L)'
;MINYREMMRIVEEFKEKTMIIDEFHRLPGDFLDRLYAKSPNNLVLITSTLHLAKKLAGKRSPILGLFLEYQMTLIDERDILINLEKRVKEPKKLAEMATYLREPILLRWFSKDLFSILKHLKLVVPALVGEIFSEEDKELSARYEGILRTISTGKNTLSEVASMLYSYNLIEKQDIASIKPYVKMLCELGLVKRIPEYFGKRFYYFTSSPV
;
A
#
# COMPACT_ATOMS: atom_id res chain seq x y z
N MET A 1 11.93 -27.50 4.53
CA MET A 1 10.71 -26.69 4.75
C MET A 1 10.37 -26.83 6.23
N ILE A 2 10.40 -25.74 7.00
CA ILE A 2 10.13 -25.79 8.45
C ILE A 2 8.63 -26.00 8.62
N ASN A 3 8.22 -27.01 9.39
CA ASN A 3 6.79 -27.19 9.66
C ASN A 3 6.30 -26.24 10.77
N TYR A 4 5.00 -26.01 10.87
CA TYR A 4 4.42 -25.08 11.84
C TYR A 4 4.81 -25.37 13.29
N ARG A 5 4.98 -26.65 13.65
CA ARG A 5 5.39 -27.06 15.01
C ARG A 5 6.85 -26.71 15.29
N GLU A 6 7.73 -26.91 14.32
CA GLU A 6 9.14 -26.48 14.42
C GLU A 6 9.24 -24.96 14.49
N MET A 7 8.45 -24.22 13.71
CA MET A 7 8.42 -22.76 13.79
C MET A 7 8.05 -22.29 15.20
N MET A 8 7.00 -22.86 15.80
CA MET A 8 6.64 -22.52 17.19
C MET A 8 7.74 -22.90 18.19
N ARG A 9 8.47 -24.00 17.97
CA ARG A 9 9.62 -24.37 18.79
C ARG A 9 10.74 -23.34 18.67
N ILE A 10 11.02 -22.84 17.47
CA ILE A 10 12.03 -21.80 17.22
C ILE A 10 11.62 -20.48 17.89
N VAL A 11 10.34 -20.09 17.83
CA VAL A 11 9.82 -18.91 18.56
C VAL A 11 10.12 -19.02 20.06
N GLU A 12 10.02 -20.23 20.63
CA GLU A 12 10.29 -20.49 22.04
C GLU A 12 11.79 -20.57 22.37
N GLU A 13 12.60 -21.21 21.52
CA GLU A 13 14.04 -21.39 21.74
C GLU A 13 14.82 -20.08 21.57
N PHE A 14 14.32 -19.15 20.75
CA PHE A 14 15.01 -17.91 20.42
C PHE A 14 14.40 -16.65 21.05
N LYS A 15 13.81 -16.76 22.25
CA LYS A 15 13.24 -15.63 23.01
C LYS A 15 14.20 -14.46 23.27
N GLU A 16 15.51 -14.70 23.23
CA GLU A 16 16.53 -13.68 23.44
C GLU A 16 16.98 -12.98 22.13
N LYS A 17 16.50 -13.42 20.95
CA LYS A 17 16.89 -12.85 19.65
C LYS A 17 15.70 -12.29 18.90
N THR A 18 15.80 -11.09 18.33
CA THR A 18 14.71 -10.54 17.52
C THR A 18 14.33 -11.50 16.39
N MET A 19 13.08 -11.94 16.41
CA MET A 19 12.49 -12.78 15.37
C MET A 19 11.62 -11.93 14.47
N ILE A 20 11.76 -12.12 13.16
CA ILE A 20 10.95 -11.45 12.14
C ILE A 20 10.14 -12.52 11.43
N ILE A 21 8.83 -12.38 11.45
CA ILE A 21 7.91 -13.27 10.72
C ILE A 21 7.25 -12.43 9.64
N ASP A 22 7.70 -12.68 8.41
CA ASP A 22 7.17 -12.04 7.23
C ASP A 22 5.88 -12.72 6.76
N GLU A 23 4.94 -11.92 6.26
CA GLU A 23 3.63 -12.36 5.77
C GLU A 23 2.91 -13.31 6.75
N PHE A 24 2.94 -12.97 8.04
CA PHE A 24 2.52 -13.86 9.13
C PHE A 24 1.05 -14.33 9.02
N HIS A 25 0.24 -13.64 8.23
CA HIS A 25 -1.16 -13.98 7.98
C HIS A 25 -1.37 -15.23 7.15
N ARG A 26 -0.33 -15.69 6.47
CA ARG A 26 -0.33 -16.96 5.75
C ARG A 26 -0.20 -18.17 6.71
N LEU A 27 0.06 -17.91 7.99
CA LEU A 27 0.12 -18.95 9.02
C LEU A 27 -1.28 -19.38 9.48
N PRO A 28 -1.41 -20.58 10.06
CA PRO A 28 -2.67 -21.08 10.59
C PRO A 28 -3.37 -20.11 11.56
N GLY A 29 -4.71 -20.12 11.56
CA GLY A 29 -5.51 -19.16 12.33
C GLY A 29 -5.29 -19.19 13.85
N ASP A 30 -4.83 -20.32 14.41
CA ASP A 30 -4.49 -20.46 15.83
C ASP A 30 -3.13 -19.83 16.20
N PHE A 31 -2.37 -19.34 15.22
CA PHE A 31 -1.05 -18.75 15.42
C PHE A 31 -1.08 -17.53 16.34
N LEU A 32 -2.01 -16.61 16.13
CA LEU A 32 -2.11 -15.40 16.95
C LEU A 32 -2.53 -15.71 18.39
N ASP A 33 -3.39 -16.72 18.58
CA ASP A 33 -3.80 -17.18 19.91
C ASP A 33 -2.61 -17.80 20.67
N ARG A 34 -1.76 -18.56 19.98
CA ARG A 34 -0.52 -19.10 20.56
C ARG A 34 0.48 -18.02 20.89
N LEU A 35 0.65 -17.03 20.01
CA LEU A 35 1.50 -15.87 20.29
C LEU A 35 0.99 -15.12 21.52
N TYR A 36 -0.32 -14.93 21.64
CA TYR A 36 -0.92 -14.30 22.82
C TYR A 36 -0.59 -15.07 24.09
N ALA A 37 -0.84 -16.38 24.10
CA ALA A 37 -0.58 -17.24 25.25
C ALA A 37 0.91 -17.25 25.68
N LYS A 38 1.84 -17.03 24.74
CA LYS A 38 3.29 -17.08 24.99
C LYS A 38 3.90 -15.70 25.24
N SER A 39 3.30 -14.65 24.69
CA SER A 39 3.71 -13.24 24.80
C SER A 39 5.23 -13.02 24.65
N PRO A 40 5.84 -13.39 23.50
CA PRO A 40 7.24 -13.08 23.23
C PRO A 40 7.49 -11.58 23.15
N ASN A 41 8.61 -11.10 23.70
CA ASN A 41 8.98 -9.67 23.78
C ASN A 41 9.89 -9.20 22.64
N ASN A 42 10.27 -10.11 21.74
CA ASN A 42 11.33 -9.97 20.76
C ASN A 42 10.82 -10.33 19.34
N LEU A 43 9.56 -10.01 19.03
CA LEU A 43 8.89 -10.45 17.82
C LEU A 43 8.45 -9.27 16.96
N VAL A 44 8.79 -9.31 15.67
CA VAL A 44 8.32 -8.37 14.64
C VAL A 44 7.48 -9.15 13.65
N LEU A 45 6.23 -8.72 13.48
CA LEU A 45 5.28 -9.28 12.53
C LEU A 45 5.13 -8.33 11.34
N ILE A 46 5.33 -8.83 10.12
CA ILE A 46 5.24 -8.04 8.89
C ILE A 46 4.07 -8.57 8.05
N THR A 47 3.28 -7.65 7.52
CA THR A 47 2.19 -7.95 6.58
C THR A 47 2.11 -6.83 5.55
N SER A 48 2.02 -7.20 4.27
CA SER A 48 1.69 -6.27 3.19
C SER A 48 0.19 -5.92 3.13
N THR A 49 -0.67 -6.76 3.72
CA THR A 49 -2.14 -6.61 3.71
C THR A 49 -2.65 -5.57 4.71
N LEU A 50 -2.94 -4.36 4.24
CA LEU A 50 -3.39 -3.24 5.09
C LEU A 50 -4.76 -3.49 5.75
N HIS A 51 -5.67 -4.20 5.08
CA HIS A 51 -6.96 -4.57 5.67
C HIS A 51 -6.76 -5.45 6.90
N LEU A 52 -5.90 -6.46 6.78
CA LEU A 52 -5.60 -7.36 7.87
C LEU A 52 -4.92 -6.63 9.03
N ALA A 53 -3.92 -5.80 8.75
CA ALA A 53 -3.26 -4.99 9.78
C ALA A 53 -4.30 -4.18 10.59
N LYS A 54 -5.25 -3.52 9.91
CA LYS A 54 -6.35 -2.77 10.56
C LYS A 54 -7.31 -3.68 11.34
N LYS A 55 -7.59 -4.88 10.85
CA LYS A 55 -8.45 -5.86 11.55
C LYS A 55 -7.78 -6.35 12.84
N LEU A 56 -6.47 -6.58 12.79
CA LEU A 56 -5.65 -7.02 13.92
C LEU A 56 -5.32 -5.90 14.92
N ALA A 57 -5.41 -4.64 14.51
CA ALA A 57 -5.45 -3.47 15.38
C ALA A 57 -6.82 -3.26 16.05
N GLY A 58 -7.84 -4.04 15.67
CA GLY A 58 -9.23 -3.83 16.07
C GLY A 58 -9.59 -4.39 17.46
N LYS A 59 -10.74 -3.94 17.99
CA LYS A 59 -11.28 -4.25 19.35
C LYS A 59 -11.52 -5.73 19.68
N ARG A 60 -11.19 -6.68 18.80
CA ARG A 60 -11.38 -8.14 18.98
C ARG A 60 -10.15 -8.96 18.58
N SER A 61 -9.03 -8.31 18.32
CA SER A 61 -7.81 -9.00 17.93
C SER A 61 -7.13 -9.63 19.14
N PRO A 62 -6.72 -10.91 19.07
CA PRO A 62 -5.93 -11.54 20.12
C PRO A 62 -4.65 -10.76 20.43
N ILE A 63 -4.07 -10.07 19.44
CA ILE A 63 -2.79 -9.38 19.60
C ILE A 63 -2.92 -7.90 20.02
N LEU A 64 -4.14 -7.43 20.30
CA LEU A 64 -4.39 -6.05 20.70
C LEU A 64 -3.66 -5.75 22.02
N GLY A 65 -2.78 -4.73 22.01
CA GLY A 65 -1.98 -4.34 23.17
C GLY A 65 -0.72 -5.18 23.41
N LEU A 66 -0.49 -6.25 22.64
CA LEU A 66 0.77 -7.00 22.68
C LEU A 66 1.83 -6.44 21.74
N PHE A 67 1.41 -5.83 20.63
CA PHE A 67 2.30 -5.27 19.63
C PHE A 67 2.12 -3.77 19.50
N LEU A 68 3.22 -3.09 19.15
CA LEU A 68 3.19 -1.71 18.70
C LEU A 68 3.06 -1.69 17.18
N GLU A 69 2.05 -0.99 16.68
CA GLU A 69 1.80 -0.86 15.25
C GLU A 69 2.76 0.16 14.63
N TYR A 70 3.37 -0.22 13.50
CA TYR A 70 4.16 0.68 12.67
C TYR A 70 3.74 0.52 11.22
N GLN A 71 3.25 1.60 10.61
CA GLN A 71 2.91 1.63 9.20
C GLN A 71 4.09 2.17 8.38
N MET A 72 4.72 1.29 7.61
CA MET A 72 5.72 1.70 6.63
C MET A 72 5.02 2.28 5.39
N THR A 73 5.32 3.54 5.07
CA THR A 73 4.80 4.22 3.88
C THR A 73 5.91 4.45 2.87
N LEU A 74 5.58 5.10 1.74
CA LEU A 74 6.58 5.63 0.81
C LEU A 74 7.60 6.51 1.52
N ILE A 75 8.79 6.58 0.93
CA ILE A 75 9.86 7.43 1.44
C ILE A 75 9.40 8.89 1.36
N ASP A 76 9.71 9.65 2.41
CA ASP A 76 9.39 11.07 2.45
C ASP A 76 10.27 11.82 1.43
N GLU A 77 9.68 12.79 0.73
CA GLU A 77 10.39 13.64 -0.22
C GLU A 77 11.61 14.31 0.43
N ARG A 78 11.49 14.72 1.69
CA ARG A 78 12.57 15.36 2.47
C ARG A 78 13.73 14.41 2.68
N ASP A 79 13.46 13.13 2.91
CA ASP A 79 14.51 12.12 3.05
C ASP A 79 15.28 11.97 1.72
N ILE A 80 14.58 11.97 0.59
CA ILE A 80 15.25 11.92 -0.72
C ILE A 80 16.11 13.18 -0.94
N LEU A 81 15.58 14.37 -0.64
CA LEU A 81 16.32 15.63 -0.79
C LEU A 81 17.61 15.63 0.03
N ILE A 82 17.52 15.35 1.34
CA ILE A 82 18.66 15.39 2.27
C ILE A 82 19.70 14.33 1.91
N ASN A 83 19.27 13.11 1.55
CA ASN A 83 20.21 12.03 1.28
C ASN A 83 20.86 12.12 -0.11
N LEU A 84 20.26 12.84 -1.07
CA LEU A 84 20.79 12.95 -2.44
C LEU A 84 21.41 14.31 -2.78
N GLU A 85 21.31 15.34 -1.94
CA GLU A 85 21.88 16.69 -2.18
C GLU A 85 23.36 16.68 -2.55
N LYS A 86 24.14 15.74 -1.98
CA LYS A 86 25.57 15.65 -2.24
C LYS A 86 25.87 15.03 -3.61
N ARG A 87 24.96 14.20 -4.12
CA ARG A 87 25.10 13.46 -5.39
C ARG A 87 24.47 14.19 -6.57
N VAL A 88 23.38 14.92 -6.36
CA VAL A 88 22.65 15.66 -7.41
C VAL A 88 22.80 17.15 -7.13
N LYS A 89 23.71 17.80 -7.86
CA LYS A 89 24.05 19.22 -7.63
C LYS A 89 23.03 20.20 -8.20
N GLU A 90 22.25 19.79 -9.18
CA GLU A 90 21.22 20.62 -9.79
C GLU A 90 19.94 20.60 -8.92
N PRO A 91 19.55 21.72 -8.28
CA PRO A 91 18.44 21.72 -7.32
C PRO A 91 17.09 21.37 -7.94
N LYS A 92 16.84 21.84 -9.16
CA LYS A 92 15.61 21.53 -9.91
C LYS A 92 15.48 20.02 -10.14
N LYS A 93 16.54 19.40 -10.66
CA LYS A 93 16.58 17.96 -10.90
C LYS A 93 16.40 17.16 -9.62
N LEU A 94 17.05 17.57 -8.53
CA LEU A 94 16.89 16.93 -7.22
C LEU A 94 15.44 17.03 -6.70
N ALA A 95 14.80 18.19 -6.85
CA ALA A 95 13.40 18.38 -6.47
C ALA A 95 12.46 17.50 -7.31
N GLU A 96 12.67 17.43 -8.63
CA GLU A 96 11.93 16.53 -9.51
C GLU A 96 12.11 15.06 -9.09
N MET A 97 13.36 14.64 -8.84
CA MET A 97 13.69 13.29 -8.36
C MET A 97 13.01 12.94 -7.04
N ALA A 98 12.92 13.89 -6.10
CA ALA A 98 12.28 13.68 -4.81
C ALA A 98 10.79 13.33 -4.92
N THR A 99 10.11 13.70 -6.03
CA THR A 99 8.69 13.37 -6.21
C THR A 99 8.44 11.89 -6.51
N TYR A 100 9.30 11.26 -7.31
CA TYR A 100 9.08 9.88 -7.78
C TYR A 100 9.99 8.86 -7.10
N LEU A 101 11.20 9.23 -6.66
CA LEU A 101 12.10 8.31 -5.94
C LEU A 101 11.61 7.94 -4.54
N ARG A 102 10.47 8.50 -4.12
CA ARG A 102 9.69 8.01 -2.98
C ARG A 102 9.33 6.54 -3.10
N GLU A 103 9.17 6.08 -4.34
CA GLU A 103 8.89 4.68 -4.64
C GLU A 103 10.18 3.84 -4.63
N PRO A 104 10.32 2.89 -3.68
CA PRO A 104 11.55 2.12 -3.54
C PRO A 104 11.96 1.37 -4.81
N ILE A 105 10.98 0.93 -5.63
CA ILE A 105 11.28 0.26 -6.89
C ILE A 105 12.11 1.15 -7.83
N LEU A 106 11.86 2.47 -7.83
CA LEU A 106 12.54 3.42 -8.69
C LEU A 106 13.98 3.75 -8.25
N LEU A 107 14.32 3.54 -6.97
CA LEU A 107 15.66 3.82 -6.44
C LEU A 107 16.78 3.06 -7.18
N ARG A 108 16.48 1.84 -7.66
CA ARG A 108 17.44 1.01 -8.39
C ARG A 108 17.90 1.64 -9.71
N TRP A 109 17.13 2.61 -10.22
CA TRP A 109 17.38 3.28 -11.49
C TRP A 109 17.55 4.79 -11.33
N PHE A 110 17.96 5.27 -10.15
CA PHE A 110 18.04 6.71 -9.82
C PHE A 110 18.85 7.57 -10.83
N SER A 111 19.77 6.96 -11.58
CA SER A 111 20.64 7.63 -12.55
C SER A 111 20.18 7.49 -14.00
N LYS A 112 19.09 6.76 -14.25
CA LYS A 112 18.54 6.51 -15.59
C LYS A 112 17.44 7.50 -15.92
N ASP A 113 17.13 7.62 -17.21
CA ASP A 113 16.01 8.44 -17.68
C ASP A 113 14.67 7.87 -17.19
N LEU A 114 13.86 8.69 -16.53
CA LEU A 114 12.58 8.28 -15.94
C LEU A 114 11.62 7.72 -16.99
N PHE A 115 11.50 8.38 -18.14
CA PHE A 115 10.58 7.94 -19.19
C PHE A 115 10.95 6.56 -19.73
N SER A 116 12.24 6.27 -19.85
CA SER A 116 12.72 4.94 -20.21
C SER A 116 12.29 3.88 -19.20
N ILE A 117 12.41 4.15 -17.90
CA ILE A 117 12.00 3.23 -16.82
C ILE A 117 10.48 3.00 -16.86
N LEU A 118 9.69 4.08 -16.93
CA LEU A 118 8.22 4.00 -16.92
C LEU A 118 7.68 3.15 -18.07
N LYS A 119 8.31 3.18 -19.25
CA LYS A 119 7.94 2.29 -20.38
C LYS A 119 8.07 0.81 -20.02
N HIS A 120 9.08 0.43 -19.24
CA HIS A 120 9.28 -0.94 -18.79
C HIS A 120 8.34 -1.33 -17.64
N LEU A 121 7.85 -0.36 -16.86
CA LEU A 121 6.94 -0.61 -15.75
C LEU A 121 5.48 -0.80 -16.18
N LYS A 122 5.14 -0.60 -17.46
CA LYS A 122 3.76 -0.70 -17.98
C LYS A 122 3.09 -2.05 -17.67
N LEU A 123 3.85 -3.14 -17.60
CA LEU A 123 3.34 -4.47 -17.24
C LEU A 123 3.54 -4.79 -15.76
N VAL A 124 4.59 -4.24 -15.15
CA VAL A 124 4.94 -4.50 -13.75
C VAL A 124 3.94 -3.86 -12.81
N VAL A 125 3.54 -2.60 -13.05
CA VAL A 125 2.61 -1.88 -12.16
C VAL A 125 1.25 -2.58 -12.10
N PRO A 126 0.59 -2.94 -13.22
CA PRO A 126 -0.66 -3.70 -13.16
C PRO A 126 -0.53 -5.05 -12.46
N ALA A 127 0.60 -5.75 -12.62
CA ALA A 127 0.85 -7.02 -11.94
C ALA A 127 0.96 -6.84 -10.42
N LEU A 128 1.73 -5.85 -9.95
CA LEU A 128 1.86 -5.53 -8.53
C LEU A 128 0.53 -5.08 -7.91
N VAL A 129 -0.24 -4.27 -8.62
CA VAL A 129 -1.59 -3.89 -8.18
C VAL A 129 -2.49 -5.14 -8.13
N GLY A 130 -2.40 -6.03 -9.12
CA GLY A 130 -3.11 -7.31 -9.13
C GLY A 130 -2.76 -8.21 -7.95
N GLU A 131 -1.49 -8.25 -7.53
CA GLU A 131 -1.05 -8.97 -6.32
C GLU A 131 -1.72 -8.42 -5.06
N ILE A 132 -1.79 -7.09 -4.90
CA ILE A 132 -2.49 -6.45 -3.77
C ILE A 132 -3.98 -6.84 -3.73
N PHE A 133 -4.62 -6.95 -4.88
CA PHE A 133 -6.00 -7.45 -4.97
C PHE A 133 -6.11 -8.93 -4.61
N SER A 134 -5.16 -9.74 -5.07
CA SER A 134 -5.15 -11.19 -4.87
C SER A 134 -4.93 -11.56 -3.39
N GLU A 135 -4.09 -10.82 -2.65
CA GLU A 135 -3.91 -10.94 -1.20
C GLU A 135 -5.21 -10.70 -0.40
N GLU A 136 -6.20 -10.06 -1.03
CA GLU A 136 -7.48 -9.70 -0.45
C GLU A 136 -8.63 -10.56 -0.99
N ASP A 137 -8.29 -11.68 -1.65
CA ASP A 137 -9.20 -12.59 -2.35
C ASP A 137 -10.12 -11.85 -3.35
N LYS A 138 -9.58 -10.83 -4.03
CA LYS A 138 -10.28 -10.01 -5.02
C LYS A 138 -9.56 -10.01 -6.35
N GLU A 139 -10.31 -9.71 -7.41
CA GLU A 139 -9.75 -9.51 -8.75
C GLU A 139 -9.69 -8.02 -9.11
N LEU A 140 -8.60 -7.62 -9.77
CA LEU A 140 -8.46 -6.29 -10.35
C LEU A 140 -9.35 -6.17 -11.60
N SER A 141 -10.56 -5.63 -11.42
CA SER A 141 -11.48 -5.35 -12.52
C SER A 141 -11.10 -4.11 -13.34
N ALA A 142 -11.58 -4.04 -14.59
CA ALA A 142 -11.43 -2.86 -15.45
C ALA A 142 -11.99 -1.56 -14.83
N ARG A 143 -12.98 -1.66 -13.93
CA ARG A 143 -13.51 -0.50 -13.20
C ARG A 143 -12.49 0.03 -12.19
N TYR A 144 -11.82 -0.85 -11.45
CA TYR A 144 -10.75 -0.44 -10.53
C TYR A 144 -9.60 0.21 -11.27
N GLU A 145 -9.15 -0.40 -12.37
CA GLU A 145 -8.09 0.16 -13.20
C GLU A 145 -8.50 1.51 -13.80
N GLY A 146 -9.73 1.62 -14.31
CA GLY A 146 -10.26 2.87 -14.85
C GLY A 146 -10.31 4.01 -13.82
N ILE A 147 -10.67 3.70 -12.56
CA ILE A 147 -10.66 4.68 -11.47
C ILE A 147 -9.24 5.13 -11.15
N LEU A 148 -8.31 4.18 -10.99
CA LEU A 148 -6.90 4.49 -10.70
C LEU A 148 -6.32 5.40 -11.80
N ARG A 149 -6.48 5.02 -13.07
CA ARG A 149 -6.02 5.82 -14.22
C ARG A 149 -6.65 7.21 -14.22
N THR A 150 -7.95 7.31 -13.95
CA THR A 150 -8.64 8.60 -13.92
C THR A 150 -8.07 9.51 -12.84
N ILE A 151 -7.91 9.01 -11.62
CA ILE A 151 -7.32 9.78 -10.51
C ILE A 151 -5.88 10.19 -10.83
N SER A 152 -5.07 9.30 -11.42
CA SER A 152 -3.68 9.62 -11.83
C SER A 152 -3.60 10.76 -12.86
N THR A 153 -4.67 11.06 -13.59
CA THR A 153 -4.72 12.22 -14.52
C THR A 153 -5.12 13.54 -13.85
N GLY A 154 -5.26 13.55 -12.52
CA GLY A 154 -5.65 14.74 -11.74
C GLY A 154 -7.15 14.94 -11.60
N LYS A 155 -7.97 13.97 -12.02
CA LYS A 155 -9.43 13.96 -11.80
C LYS A 155 -9.74 13.44 -10.40
N ASN A 156 -9.76 14.36 -9.45
CA ASN A 156 -9.66 14.04 -8.04
C ASN A 156 -11.01 14.06 -7.31
N THR A 157 -12.13 14.22 -8.01
CA THR A 157 -13.48 14.17 -7.42
C THR A 157 -14.30 12.99 -7.94
N LEU A 158 -15.26 12.49 -7.15
CA LEU A 158 -16.13 11.38 -7.57
C LEU A 158 -16.94 11.72 -8.83
N SER A 159 -17.36 12.97 -8.99
CA SER A 159 -18.12 13.40 -10.17
C SER A 159 -17.28 13.30 -11.45
N GLU A 160 -16.00 13.72 -11.39
CA GLU A 160 -15.08 13.59 -12.53
C GLU A 160 -14.77 12.13 -12.83
N VAL A 161 -14.56 11.30 -11.80
CA VAL A 161 -14.33 9.86 -11.95
C VAL A 161 -15.53 9.20 -12.63
N ALA A 162 -16.75 9.46 -12.17
CA ALA A 162 -17.96 8.91 -12.79
C ALA A 162 -18.11 9.35 -14.26
N SER A 163 -17.81 10.62 -14.57
CA SER A 163 -17.83 11.14 -15.94
C SER A 163 -16.87 10.40 -16.85
N MET A 164 -15.62 10.17 -16.40
CA MET A 164 -14.60 9.48 -17.20
C MET A 164 -14.95 8.01 -17.39
N LEU A 165 -15.34 7.30 -16.31
CA LEU A 165 -15.72 5.90 -16.39
C LEU A 165 -16.91 5.67 -17.32
N TYR A 166 -17.89 6.57 -17.32
CA TYR A 166 -19.02 6.52 -18.24
C TYR A 166 -18.56 6.72 -19.69
N SER A 167 -17.68 7.71 -19.95
CA SER A 167 -17.13 7.93 -21.30
C SER A 167 -16.33 6.75 -21.86
N TYR A 168 -15.74 5.93 -20.98
CA TYR A 168 -15.03 4.71 -21.34
C TYR A 168 -15.92 3.46 -21.36
N ASN A 169 -17.24 3.60 -21.18
CA ASN A 169 -18.20 2.50 -21.09
C ASN A 169 -17.86 1.47 -19.98
N LEU A 170 -17.22 1.91 -18.90
CA LEU A 170 -16.91 1.07 -17.73
C LEU A 170 -18.07 1.00 -16.73
N ILE A 171 -18.99 1.96 -16.81
CA ILE A 171 -20.25 2.02 -16.06
C ILE A 171 -21.39 2.39 -16.99
N GLU A 172 -22.59 1.89 -16.71
CA GLU A 172 -23.78 2.09 -17.56
C GLU A 172 -24.41 3.47 -17.42
N LYS A 173 -24.21 4.12 -16.28
CA LYS A 173 -24.76 5.44 -15.95
C LYS A 173 -23.69 6.30 -15.34
N GLN A 174 -23.70 7.59 -15.66
CA GLN A 174 -22.82 8.58 -15.05
C GLN A 174 -23.33 8.92 -13.63
N ASP A 175 -23.13 8.01 -12.68
CA ASP A 175 -23.62 8.16 -11.32
C ASP A 175 -22.53 7.88 -10.27
N ILE A 176 -22.54 8.64 -9.17
CA ILE A 176 -21.55 8.50 -8.09
C ILE A 176 -21.80 7.23 -7.27
N ALA A 177 -23.05 6.78 -7.18
CA ALA A 177 -23.42 5.66 -6.31
C ALA A 177 -22.80 4.35 -6.79
N SER A 178 -22.72 4.14 -8.11
CA SER A 178 -22.12 2.96 -8.74
C SER A 178 -20.60 2.88 -8.54
N ILE A 179 -19.89 4.00 -8.45
CA ILE A 179 -18.42 4.02 -8.28
C ILE A 179 -17.96 4.08 -6.82
N LYS A 180 -18.80 4.56 -5.90
CA LYS A 180 -18.42 4.79 -4.50
C LYS A 180 -17.89 3.54 -3.78
N PRO A 181 -18.45 2.33 -3.97
CA PRO A 181 -17.89 1.11 -3.37
C PRO A 181 -16.48 0.79 -3.89
N TYR A 182 -16.22 1.02 -5.18
CA TYR A 182 -14.92 0.77 -5.80
C TYR A 182 -13.86 1.74 -5.27
N VAL A 183 -14.17 3.03 -5.22
CA VAL A 183 -13.24 4.04 -4.65
C VAL A 183 -12.97 3.77 -3.17
N LYS A 184 -14.00 3.39 -2.40
CA LYS A 184 -13.85 3.02 -0.99
C LYS A 184 -12.89 1.83 -0.83
N MET A 185 -13.05 0.79 -1.65
CA MET A 185 -12.15 -0.37 -1.64
C MET A 185 -10.71 0.04 -1.96
N LEU A 186 -10.48 0.88 -2.98
CA LEU A 186 -9.13 1.36 -3.29
C LEU A 186 -8.50 2.17 -2.15
N CYS A 187 -9.31 2.91 -1.38
CA CYS A 187 -8.83 3.55 -0.14
C CYS A 187 -8.53 2.55 0.97
N GLU A 188 -9.34 1.51 1.11
CA GLU A 188 -9.12 0.45 2.11
C GLU A 188 -7.83 -0.33 1.83
N LEU A 189 -7.56 -0.63 0.55
CA LEU A 189 -6.33 -1.23 0.03
C LEU A 189 -5.10 -0.30 0.10
N GLY A 190 -5.31 0.99 0.38
CA GLY A 190 -4.23 1.98 0.44
C GLY A 190 -3.69 2.41 -0.92
N LEU A 191 -4.36 2.09 -2.03
CA LEU A 191 -3.99 2.53 -3.38
C LEU A 191 -4.43 3.98 -3.68
N VAL A 192 -5.49 4.44 -3.01
CA VAL A 192 -6.03 5.80 -3.14
C VAL A 192 -6.12 6.49 -1.78
N LYS A 193 -5.58 7.70 -1.66
CA LYS A 193 -5.74 8.58 -0.50
C LYS A 193 -6.98 9.43 -0.66
N ARG A 194 -7.76 9.56 0.42
CA ARG A 194 -8.92 10.45 0.51
C ARG A 194 -8.59 11.61 1.44
N ILE A 195 -8.61 12.83 0.91
CA ILE A 195 -8.27 14.06 1.64
C ILE A 195 -9.53 14.93 1.76
N PRO A 196 -9.97 15.28 2.98
CA PRO A 196 -11.08 16.21 3.16
C PRO A 196 -10.66 17.61 2.71
N GLU A 197 -11.60 18.33 2.09
CA GLU A 197 -11.44 19.75 1.78
C GLU A 197 -11.29 20.55 3.09
N TYR A 198 -10.32 21.47 3.11
CA TYR A 198 -10.11 22.33 4.28
C TYR A 198 -11.32 23.23 4.52
N PHE A 199 -11.93 23.14 5.70
CA PHE A 199 -13.21 23.77 6.06
C PHE A 199 -14.40 23.46 5.14
N GLY A 200 -14.27 22.47 4.25
CA GLY A 200 -15.30 22.09 3.30
C GLY A 200 -16.03 20.80 3.67
N LYS A 201 -16.96 20.40 2.81
CA LYS A 201 -17.67 19.10 2.89
C LYS A 201 -17.22 18.12 1.80
N ARG A 202 -16.34 18.56 0.90
CA ARG A 202 -15.86 17.76 -0.23
C ARG A 202 -14.69 16.88 0.18
N PHE A 203 -14.47 15.86 -0.65
CA PHE A 203 -13.32 14.97 -0.54
C PHE A 203 -12.63 14.90 -1.88
N TYR A 204 -11.31 14.95 -1.84
CA TYR A 204 -10.44 14.78 -2.98
C TYR A 204 -9.70 13.44 -2.88
N TYR A 205 -9.51 12.79 -4.02
CA TYR A 205 -8.92 11.47 -4.12
C TYR A 205 -7.64 11.55 -4.94
N PHE A 206 -6.57 10.92 -4.46
CA PHE A 206 -5.25 10.92 -5.08
C PHE A 206 -4.68 9.52 -5.06
N THR A 207 -3.88 9.13 -6.06
CA THR A 207 -3.10 7.89 -5.94
C THR A 207 -2.13 8.00 -4.78
N SER A 208 -1.97 6.91 -4.03
CA SER A 208 -1.04 6.89 -2.90
C SER A 208 0.41 6.97 -3.35
N SER A 209 0.69 6.36 -4.50
CA SER A 209 1.99 6.26 -5.17
C SER A 209 2.14 7.26 -6.31
N PRO A 210 3.36 7.77 -6.56
CA PRO A 210 3.71 8.53 -7.76
C PRO A 210 3.86 7.67 -9.04
N VAL A 211 3.76 6.34 -8.97
CA VAL A 211 3.96 5.40 -10.09
C VAL A 211 2.68 4.62 -10.41
#